data_AF-A0A847AP53-F1
#
_entry.id   AF-A0A847AP53-F1
#
_cell.length_a   1.000
_cell.length_b   1.000
_cell.length_c   1.000
_cell.angle_alpha   90.00
_cell.angle_beta   90.00
_cell.angle_gamma   90.00
#
_symmetry.space_group_name_H-M   'P 1'
#
loop_
_entity.id
_entity.type
_entity.pdbx_description
1 polymer ?
#
loop_
_entity_poly.entity_id
_entity_poly.type
_entity_poly.pdbx_seq_one_letter_code
_entity_poly.pdbx_strand_id
1 'polypeptide(L)'
;MMTQLVECVPNFSEGRDLKVIERIISSIVSVSGIKLLDTFTGAETNRTVITFAGTPGDVVEAAYRSIETASLYIDMSKQKGLHPRMGATDVCPFIPLSGISMEDTVQYARLLAERV
;
A
#
# COMPACT_ATOMS: atom_id res chain seq x y z
N MET A 1 11.90 -12.62 22.56
CA MET A 1 12.26 -12.16 21.21
C MET A 1 11.47 -10.89 20.94
N MET A 2 12.07 -9.86 20.34
CA MET A 2 11.32 -8.66 19.95
C MET A 2 10.42 -8.99 18.75
N THR A 3 9.18 -8.54 18.78
CA THR A 3 8.23 -8.71 17.66
C THR A 3 8.70 -7.89 16.47
N GLN A 4 8.79 -8.52 15.29
CA GLN A 4 9.11 -7.82 14.05
C GLN A 4 7.92 -6.98 13.59
N LEU A 5 8.16 -5.71 13.29
CA LEU A 5 7.14 -4.76 12.87
C LEU A 5 7.67 -3.95 11.68
N VAL A 6 6.86 -3.89 10.64
CA VAL A 6 7.12 -3.13 9.41
C VAL A 6 5.93 -2.23 9.13
N GLU A 7 6.19 -1.00 8.70
CA GLU A 7 5.21 -0.09 8.12
C GLU A 7 5.25 -0.18 6.60
N CYS A 8 4.10 -0.09 5.96
CA CYS A 8 3.97 0.06 4.52
C CYS A 8 3.09 1.26 4.20
N VAL A 9 3.53 2.04 3.20
CA VAL A 9 2.90 3.34 2.85
C VAL A 9 2.58 3.42 1.35
N PRO A 10 1.77 2.49 0.79
CA PRO A 10 1.48 2.51 -0.62
C PRO A 10 0.73 3.75 -1.07
N ASN A 11 0.96 4.13 -2.33
CA ASN A 11 0.36 5.30 -2.94
C ASN A 11 -0.46 4.86 -4.15
N PHE A 12 -1.75 5.19 -4.13
CA PHE A 12 -2.68 4.83 -5.19
C PHE A 12 -3.07 6.07 -5.98
N SER A 13 -3.12 5.93 -7.29
CA SER A 13 -3.45 7.00 -8.25
C SER A 13 -4.96 7.23 -8.35
N GLU A 14 -5.65 7.24 -7.22
CA GLU A 14 -7.07 7.56 -7.08
C GLU A 14 -7.26 8.39 -5.82
N GLY A 15 -8.03 9.47 -5.90
CA GLY A 15 -8.29 10.38 -4.78
C GLY A 15 -9.70 10.98 -4.77
N ARG A 16 -10.60 10.48 -5.63
CA ARG A 16 -11.94 11.03 -5.88
C ARG A 16 -13.03 9.96 -5.79
N ASP A 17 -12.82 8.79 -6.38
CA ASP A 17 -13.75 7.66 -6.26
C ASP A 17 -13.57 6.96 -4.91
N LEU A 18 -14.40 7.39 -3.95
CA LEU A 18 -14.39 6.84 -2.60
C LEU A 18 -14.68 5.34 -2.57
N LYS A 19 -15.45 4.80 -3.53
CA LYS A 19 -15.74 3.35 -3.55
C LYS A 19 -14.49 2.56 -3.93
N VAL A 20 -13.67 3.08 -4.84
CA VAL A 20 -12.39 2.44 -5.20
C VAL A 20 -11.44 2.50 -4.01
N ILE A 21 -11.33 3.65 -3.34
CA ILE A 21 -10.49 3.82 -2.16
C ILE A 21 -10.93 2.88 -1.03
N GLU A 22 -12.22 2.79 -0.73
CA GLU A 22 -12.79 1.89 0.27
C GLU A 22 -12.51 0.41 -0.04
N ARG A 23 -12.55 0.00 -1.32
CA ARG A 23 -12.18 -1.36 -1.74
C ARG A 23 -10.72 -1.66 -1.44
N ILE A 24 -9.81 -0.74 -1.75
CA ILE A 24 -8.37 -0.88 -1.49
C ILE A 24 -8.11 -0.94 0.02
N ILE A 25 -8.74 -0.07 0.82
CA ILE A 25 -8.61 -0.13 2.29
C ILE A 25 -9.15 -1.45 2.83
N SER A 26 -10.30 -1.91 2.31
CA SER A 26 -10.92 -3.17 2.72
C SER A 26 -10.02 -4.38 2.42
N SER A 27 -9.32 -4.38 1.29
CA SER A 27 -8.39 -5.46 0.96
C SER A 27 -7.20 -5.52 1.92
N ILE A 28 -6.71 -4.35 2.37
CA ILE A 28 -5.63 -4.23 3.37
C ILE A 28 -6.10 -4.77 4.73
N VAL A 29 -7.22 -4.26 5.26
CA VAL A 29 -7.71 -4.65 6.60
C VAL A 29 -8.31 -6.06 6.64
N SER A 30 -8.54 -6.69 5.49
CA SER A 30 -8.93 -8.10 5.40
C SER A 30 -7.82 -9.07 5.83
N VAL A 31 -6.57 -8.61 5.84
CA VAL A 31 -5.41 -9.40 6.26
C VAL A 31 -5.28 -9.33 7.77
N SER A 32 -5.36 -10.50 8.42
CA SER A 32 -5.18 -10.61 9.87
C SER A 32 -3.80 -10.10 10.28
N GLY A 33 -3.71 -9.40 11.41
CA GLY A 33 -2.45 -8.86 11.93
C GLY A 33 -2.08 -7.46 11.40
N ILE A 34 -2.83 -6.93 10.43
CA ILE A 34 -2.63 -5.56 9.95
C ILE A 34 -3.36 -4.54 10.84
N LYS A 35 -2.65 -3.46 11.13
CA LYS A 35 -3.21 -2.25 11.70
C LYS A 35 -3.16 -1.13 10.67
N LEU A 36 -4.32 -0.63 10.26
CA LEU A 36 -4.43 0.63 9.53
C LEU A 36 -4.07 1.78 10.48
N LEU A 37 -3.11 2.62 10.07
CA LEU A 37 -2.59 3.73 10.86
C LEU A 37 -3.13 5.07 10.37
N ASP A 38 -3.14 5.29 9.07
CA ASP A 38 -3.62 6.54 8.46
C ASP A 38 -4.14 6.31 7.03
N THR A 39 -4.97 7.24 6.56
CA THR A 39 -5.37 7.34 5.16
C THR A 39 -5.49 8.80 4.79
N PHE A 40 -4.64 9.25 3.88
CA PHE A 40 -4.65 10.59 3.34
C PHE A 40 -5.10 10.58 1.89
N THR A 41 -6.25 11.19 1.61
CA THR A 41 -6.84 11.28 0.26
C THR A 41 -6.85 12.72 -0.22
N GLY A 42 -6.23 12.98 -1.38
CA GLY A 42 -6.24 14.30 -2.02
C GLY A 42 -7.00 14.28 -3.34
N ALA A 43 -8.13 14.99 -3.41
CA ALA A 43 -8.95 15.08 -4.63
C ALA A 43 -8.26 15.83 -5.77
N GLU A 44 -7.51 16.90 -5.46
CA GLU A 44 -6.77 17.69 -6.45
C GLU A 44 -5.55 16.94 -6.99
N THR A 45 -4.79 16.30 -6.09
CA THR A 45 -3.67 15.44 -6.45
C THR A 45 -4.11 14.13 -7.12
N ASN A 46 -5.39 13.76 -6.96
CA ASN A 46 -5.99 12.49 -7.35
C ASN A 46 -5.13 11.30 -6.93
N ARG A 47 -4.76 11.31 -5.64
CA ARG A 47 -3.89 10.34 -5.01
C ARG A 47 -4.34 10.08 -3.58
N THR A 48 -4.27 8.82 -3.18
CA THR A 48 -4.46 8.36 -1.81
C THR A 48 -3.20 7.68 -1.31
N VAL A 49 -2.77 8.07 -0.12
CA VAL A 49 -1.68 7.45 0.65
C VAL A 49 -2.33 6.67 1.78
N ILE A 50 -2.03 5.38 1.87
CA ILE A 50 -2.53 4.53 2.94
C ILE A 50 -1.33 4.08 3.77
N THR A 51 -1.41 4.22 5.09
CA THR A 51 -0.34 3.82 6.01
C THR A 51 -0.85 2.69 6.88
N PHE A 52 -0.14 1.56 6.89
CA PHE A 52 -0.47 0.43 7.76
C PHE A 52 0.79 -0.27 8.26
N ALA A 53 0.67 -1.01 9.36
CA ALA A 53 1.77 -1.76 9.93
C ALA A 53 1.33 -3.14 10.41
N GLY A 54 2.29 -4.07 10.49
CA GLY A 54 2.06 -5.45 10.91
C GLY A 54 3.36 -6.26 10.91
N THR A 55 3.24 -7.57 11.04
CA THR A 55 4.40 -8.45 10.84
C THR A 55 4.82 -8.43 9.37
N PRO A 56 6.10 -8.71 9.04
CA PRO A 56 6.58 -8.58 7.67
C PRO A 56 5.77 -9.39 6.64
N GLY A 57 5.38 -10.62 6.98
CA GLY A 57 4.58 -11.47 6.10
C GLY A 57 3.17 -10.93 5.87
N ASP A 58 2.50 -10.47 6.93
CA ASP A 58 1.15 -9.89 6.83
C ASP A 58 1.18 -8.60 6.00
N VAL A 59 2.22 -7.78 6.17
CA VAL A 59 2.40 -6.53 5.41
C VAL A 59 2.60 -6.80 3.93
N VAL A 60 3.40 -7.80 3.55
CA VAL A 60 3.55 -8.22 2.14
C VAL A 60 2.22 -8.67 1.56
N GLU A 61 1.45 -9.47 2.29
CA GLU A 61 0.14 -9.95 1.82
C GLU A 61 -0.87 -8.82 1.64
N ALA A 62 -0.94 -7.88 2.60
CA ALA A 62 -1.82 -6.74 2.52
C ALA A 62 -1.44 -5.77 1.39
N ALA A 63 -0.14 -5.52 1.20
CA ALA A 63 0.38 -4.75 0.09
C ALA A 63 -0.02 -5.39 -1.25
N TYR A 64 0.22 -6.70 -1.42
CA TYR A 64 -0.15 -7.43 -2.63
C TYR A 64 -1.64 -7.30 -2.97
N ARG A 65 -2.53 -7.60 -2.01
CA ARG A 65 -3.99 -7.49 -2.21
C ARG A 65 -4.44 -6.08 -2.56
N SER A 66 -3.81 -5.07 -1.95
CA SER A 66 -4.11 -3.67 -2.23
C SER A 66 -3.70 -3.26 -3.66
N ILE A 67 -2.56 -3.77 -4.13
CA ILE A 67 -2.05 -3.56 -5.50
C ILE A 67 -2.94 -4.26 -6.52
N GLU A 68 -3.29 -5.53 -6.27
CA GLU A 68 -4.21 -6.29 -7.11
C GLU A 68 -5.56 -5.56 -7.22
N THR A 69 -6.14 -5.14 -6.09
CA THR A 69 -7.39 -4.39 -6.07
C THR A 69 -7.27 -3.08 -6.85
N ALA A 70 -6.20 -2.32 -6.65
CA ALA A 70 -5.96 -1.08 -7.39
C ALA A 70 -5.88 -1.33 -8.90
N SER A 71 -5.22 -2.40 -9.33
CA SER A 71 -5.10 -2.77 -10.76
C SER A 71 -6.44 -3.06 -11.43
N LEU A 72 -7.42 -3.57 -10.68
CA LEU A 72 -8.75 -3.90 -11.20
C LEU A 72 -9.67 -2.68 -11.34
N TYR A 73 -9.46 -1.65 -10.50
CA TYR A 73 -10.40 -0.55 -10.36
C TYR A 73 -9.86 0.82 -10.79
N ILE A 74 -8.55 0.99 -10.94
CA ILE A 74 -7.94 2.25 -11.38
C ILE A 74 -7.53 2.15 -12.85
N ASP A 75 -8.26 2.87 -13.71
CA ASP A 75 -7.95 3.00 -15.14
C ASP A 75 -6.96 4.16 -15.37
N MET A 76 -5.67 3.81 -15.49
CA MET A 76 -4.60 4.79 -15.70
C MET A 76 -4.69 5.57 -17.02
N SER A 77 -5.45 5.08 -18.03
CA SER A 77 -5.67 5.82 -19.28
C SER A 77 -6.57 7.05 -19.08
N LYS A 78 -7.38 7.06 -18.03
CA LYS A 78 -8.31 8.14 -17.66
C LYS A 78 -7.83 8.96 -16.48
N GLN A 79 -6.93 8.39 -15.67
CA GLN A 79 -6.41 9.03 -14.47
C GLN A 79 -5.78 10.38 -14.81
N LYS A 80 -6.21 11.45 -14.11
CA LYS A 80 -5.58 12.77 -14.16
C LYS A 80 -5.57 13.38 -12.76
N GLY A 81 -4.43 13.91 -12.33
CA GLY A 81 -4.24 14.59 -11.05
C GLY A 81 -3.02 15.50 -11.09
N LEU A 82 -2.89 16.41 -10.13
CA LEU A 82 -1.75 17.32 -10.05
C LEU A 82 -0.45 16.64 -9.60
N HIS A 83 -0.54 15.47 -8.97
CA HIS A 83 0.65 14.74 -8.52
C HIS A 83 1.22 13.88 -9.67
N PRO A 84 2.54 13.94 -9.95
CA PRO A 84 3.19 13.04 -10.88
C PRO A 84 2.97 11.57 -10.50
N ARG A 85 2.73 10.70 -11.47
CA ARG A 85 2.46 9.27 -11.26
C ARG A 85 2.72 8.45 -12.50
N MET A 86 3.12 7.20 -12.31
CA MET A 86 3.39 6.22 -13.36
C MET A 86 2.44 5.01 -13.31
N GLY A 87 1.96 4.61 -12.13
CA GLY A 87 1.15 3.40 -11.95
C GLY A 87 -0.15 3.59 -11.15
N ALA A 88 -1.06 2.61 -11.22
CA ALA A 88 -2.27 2.56 -10.40
C ALA A 88 -1.92 2.51 -8.91
N THR A 89 -0.95 1.66 -8.56
CA THR A 89 -0.09 1.84 -7.39
C THR A 89 1.21 2.46 -7.89
N ASP A 90 1.55 3.65 -7.42
CA ASP A 90 2.71 4.40 -7.90
C ASP A 90 3.99 3.98 -7.18
N VAL A 91 3.93 3.90 -5.85
CA VAL A 91 5.02 3.40 -5.00
C VAL A 91 4.44 2.60 -3.83
N CYS A 92 5.20 1.63 -3.34
CA CYS A 92 4.84 0.76 -2.20
C CYS A 92 6.06 0.54 -1.29
N PRO A 93 6.45 1.54 -0.48
CA PRO A 93 7.62 1.45 0.39
C PRO A 93 7.35 0.60 1.63
N PHE A 94 8.41 -0.03 2.15
CA PHE A 94 8.44 -0.79 3.39
C PHE A 94 9.46 -0.13 4.33
N ILE A 95 9.06 0.16 5.56
CA ILE A 95 9.87 0.87 6.55
C ILE A 95 10.04 -0.01 7.80
N PRO A 96 11.28 -0.31 8.23
CA PRO A 96 11.50 -1.08 9.46
C PRO A 96 11.10 -0.26 10.69
N LEU A 97 10.25 -0.83 11.56
CA LEU A 97 9.84 -0.17 12.81
C LEU A 97 10.49 -0.77 14.05
N SER A 98 10.41 -2.10 14.22
CA SER A 98 10.92 -2.78 15.42
C SER A 98 11.30 -4.22 15.12
N GLY A 99 12.35 -4.72 15.77
CA GLY A 99 12.77 -6.13 15.64
C GLY A 99 13.21 -6.58 14.24
N ILE A 100 13.42 -5.66 13.30
CA ILE A 100 13.77 -5.95 11.91
C ILE A 100 14.79 -4.93 11.37
N SER A 101 15.75 -5.41 10.58
CA SER A 101 16.76 -4.56 9.92
C SER A 101 16.26 -3.98 8.60
N MET A 102 16.99 -2.99 8.07
CA MET A 102 16.72 -2.48 6.72
C MET A 102 16.99 -3.57 5.66
N GLU A 103 18.05 -4.35 5.82
CA GLU A 103 18.46 -5.43 4.92
C GLU A 103 17.38 -6.52 4.80
N ASP A 104 16.76 -6.88 5.93
CA ASP A 104 15.63 -7.81 5.96
C ASP A 104 14.41 -7.20 5.26
N THR A 105 14.12 -5.93 5.52
CA THR A 105 13.00 -5.19 4.92
C THR A 105 13.11 -5.13 3.39
N VAL A 106 14.33 -4.98 2.86
CA VAL A 106 14.60 -5.05 1.41
C VAL A 106 14.19 -6.40 0.82
N GLN A 107 14.36 -7.52 1.54
CA GLN A 107 13.94 -8.82 1.04
C GLN A 107 12.41 -8.92 0.92
N TYR A 108 11.68 -8.33 1.87
CA TYR A 108 10.21 -8.31 1.80
C TYR A 108 9.70 -7.42 0.65
N ALA A 109 10.36 -6.30 0.36
CA ALA A 109 10.04 -5.49 -0.81
C ALA A 109 10.28 -6.25 -2.12
N ARG A 110 11.36 -7.03 -2.21
CA ARG A 110 11.63 -7.92 -3.36
C ARG A 110 10.60 -9.03 -3.49
N LEU A 111 10.23 -9.66 -2.37
CA LEU A 111 9.21 -10.70 -2.34
C LEU A 111 7.85 -10.18 -2.82
N LEU A 112 7.46 -8.97 -2.42
CA LEU A 112 6.27 -8.32 -2.95
C LEU A 112 6.40 -8.12 -4.47
N ALA A 113 7.52 -7.57 -4.93
CA ALA A 113 7.75 -7.27 -6.34
C ALA A 113 7.72 -8.52 -7.25
N GLU A 114 8.14 -9.69 -6.76
CA GLU A 114 8.04 -10.95 -7.51
C GLU A 114 6.60 -11.45 -7.67
N ARG A 115 5.68 -11.01 -6.80
CA ARG A 115 4.26 -11.41 -6.83
C ARG A 115 3.38 -10.51 -7.69
N VAL A 116 3.83 -9.27 -7.96
CA VAL A 116 3.10 -8.20 -8.68
C VAL A 116 3.48 -8.19 -10.14
#